data_AF-A0A915CRZ8-F1
#
_entry.id   AF-A0A915CRZ8-F1
#
_cell.length_a   1.000
_cell.length_b   1.000
_cell.length_c   1.000
_cell.angle_alpha   90.00
_cell.angle_beta   90.00
_cell.angle_gamma   90.00
#
_symmetry.space_group_name_H-M   'P 1'
#
loop_
_entity.id
_entity.type
_entity.pdbx_description
1 polymer ?
#
loop_
_entity_poly.entity_id
_entity_poly.type
_entity_poly.pdbx_seq_one_letter_code
_entity_poly.pdbx_strand_id
1 'polypeptide(L)'
;MENFRRFENAKRFGGLQSESSGEEDEEESQGSSAVLIERERKKAEVRKRLEEAGRMKKAKKGFLTPERKKKLRKLLMLKATEDLKLQQEIRAEERQRILNERILSLPEGIDVCNQEDLLELGKTFCARIMALESEIYDLNYIVRQKDFEINELTIAVNDLRGKFVKPTLKRISKTETQFDKIKKINAAKVDFRATLKTVEHQKFAMEEEKVHEKSAEWAK
;
A
#
# COMPACT_ATOMS: atom_id res chain seq x y z
N MET A 1 -1.91 -28.72 1.52
CA MET A 1 -3.14 -27.89 1.42
C MET A 1 -3.42 -27.33 2.81
N GLU A 2 -3.89 -26.08 2.85
CA GLU A 2 -4.45 -25.40 4.04
C GLU A 2 -3.51 -25.12 5.22
N ASN A 3 -2.68 -24.09 5.08
CA ASN A 3 -2.29 -23.22 6.21
C ASN A 3 -2.18 -21.77 5.74
N PHE A 4 -3.21 -21.28 5.05
CA PHE A 4 -3.47 -19.85 4.88
C PHE A 4 -4.30 -19.38 6.08
N ARG A 5 -3.70 -19.35 7.28
CA ARG A 5 -4.33 -18.69 8.43
C ARG A 5 -4.25 -17.18 8.24
N ARG A 6 -5.26 -16.66 7.54
CA ARG A 6 -6.09 -15.53 7.97
C ARG A 6 -5.35 -14.45 8.78
N PHE A 7 -4.59 -13.61 8.09
CA PHE A 7 -4.25 -12.25 8.52
C PHE A 7 -5.47 -11.31 8.40
N GLU A 8 -6.65 -11.75 8.84
CA GLU A 8 -7.78 -10.84 9.01
C GLU A 8 -7.71 -10.24 10.42
N ASN A 9 -7.72 -8.91 10.47
CA ASN A 9 -7.82 -8.10 11.69
C ASN A 9 -6.62 -8.11 12.63
N ALA A 10 -5.44 -7.76 12.10
CA ALA A 10 -4.55 -6.91 12.90
C ALA A 10 -5.31 -5.61 13.16
N LYS A 11 -5.86 -5.46 14.36
CA LYS A 11 -6.48 -4.23 14.86
C LYS A 11 -5.48 -3.11 14.62
N ARG A 12 -5.66 -2.35 13.53
CA ARG A 12 -5.12 -1.00 13.44
C ARG A 12 -5.78 -0.25 14.59
N PHE A 13 -5.04 -0.03 15.67
CA PHE A 13 -5.44 0.86 16.76
C PHE A 13 -5.47 2.30 16.20
N GLY A 14 -6.53 2.58 15.45
CA GLY A 14 -6.86 3.86 14.85
C GLY A 14 -8.38 4.04 14.77
N GLY A 15 -9.13 3.29 15.60
CA GLY A 15 -10.54 3.51 15.83
C GLY A 15 -10.76 4.78 16.63
N LEU A 16 -11.87 5.44 16.36
CA LEU A 16 -12.36 6.61 17.08
C LEU A 16 -12.56 6.21 18.56
N GLN A 17 -11.64 6.61 19.44
CA GLN A 17 -11.90 6.54 20.89
C GLN A 17 -13.07 7.49 21.16
N SER A 18 -14.20 6.89 21.51
CA SER A 18 -15.40 7.56 21.98
C SER A 18 -15.08 8.43 23.19
N GLU A 19 -15.69 9.60 23.22
CA GLU A 19 -15.79 10.49 24.37
C GLU A 19 -16.25 9.70 25.61
N SER A 20 -15.40 9.59 26.63
CA SER A 20 -15.77 9.22 28.00
C SER A 20 -14.51 9.22 28.89
N SER A 21 -14.20 10.39 29.46
CA SER A 21 -13.57 10.63 30.77
C SER A 21 -13.00 12.05 30.77
N GLY A 22 -13.90 13.03 30.84
CA GLY A 22 -13.57 14.22 31.60
C GLY A 22 -13.58 13.85 33.08
N GLU A 23 -12.80 14.58 33.86
CA GLU A 23 -12.67 14.47 35.32
C GLU A 23 -11.78 13.32 35.79
N GLU A 24 -10.47 13.58 35.83
CA GLU A 24 -9.50 13.13 36.84
C GLU A 24 -8.09 13.46 36.34
N ASP A 25 -7.66 14.72 36.40
CA ASP A 25 -6.24 15.13 36.16
C ASP A 25 -5.97 16.56 36.68
N GLU A 26 -6.44 16.91 37.87
CA GLU A 26 -6.22 18.23 38.51
C GLU A 26 -5.19 18.24 39.65
N GLU A 27 -4.25 17.28 39.76
CA GLU A 27 -3.29 17.31 40.90
C GLU A 27 -1.79 17.03 40.57
N GLU A 28 -1.31 17.28 39.34
CA GLU A 28 0.14 17.38 39.06
C GLU A 28 0.49 18.63 38.21
N SER A 29 0.23 19.83 38.75
CA SER A 29 0.12 21.07 37.95
C SER A 29 1.41 21.91 37.76
N GLN A 30 2.48 21.73 38.54
CA GLN A 30 3.58 22.74 38.53
C GLN A 30 4.86 22.35 37.77
N GLY A 31 5.24 21.07 37.73
CA GLY A 31 6.38 20.59 36.91
C GLY A 31 6.03 20.33 35.44
N SER A 32 4.74 20.17 35.15
CA SER A 32 4.17 19.80 33.85
C SER A 32 3.95 21.01 32.93
N SER A 33 3.62 22.18 33.50
CA SER A 33 3.31 23.40 32.73
C SER A 33 4.46 23.85 31.83
N ALA A 34 5.70 23.89 32.33
CA ALA A 34 6.86 24.31 31.52
C ALA A 34 7.14 23.33 30.36
N VAL A 35 7.01 22.03 30.59
CA VAL A 35 7.23 20.98 29.58
C VAL A 35 6.11 21.00 28.52
N LEU A 36 4.86 21.24 28.94
CA LEU A 36 3.72 21.40 28.06
C LEU A 36 3.86 22.66 27.20
N ILE A 37 4.24 23.79 27.79
CA ILE A 37 4.51 25.05 27.06
C ILE A 37 5.66 24.87 26.06
N GLU A 38 6.74 24.19 26.45
CA GLU A 38 7.85 23.91 25.55
C GLU A 38 7.43 22.99 24.41
N ARG A 39 6.62 21.96 24.69
CA ARG A 39 6.04 21.05 23.70
C ARG A 39 5.08 21.78 22.75
N GLU A 40 4.27 22.71 23.24
CA GLU A 40 3.39 23.55 22.42
C GLU A 40 4.17 24.53 21.53
N ARG A 41 5.25 25.14 22.05
CA ARG A 41 6.16 25.96 21.25
C ARG A 41 6.80 25.15 20.11
N LYS A 42 7.29 23.94 20.41
CA LYS A 42 7.83 23.01 19.40
C LYS A 42 6.77 22.60 18.37
N LYS A 43 5.54 22.30 18.80
CA LYS A 43 4.40 22.01 17.91
C LYS A 43 4.08 23.20 16.99
N ALA A 44 4.02 24.41 17.53
CA ALA A 44 3.74 25.63 16.77
C ALA A 44 4.84 25.94 15.75
N GLU A 45 6.11 25.74 16.13
CA GLU A 45 7.26 25.92 15.24
C GLU A 45 7.26 24.90 14.10
N VAL A 46 7.04 23.60 14.39
CA VAL A 46 6.92 22.55 13.37
C VAL A 46 5.77 22.85 12.41
N ARG A 47 4.62 23.28 12.94
CA ARG A 47 3.46 23.66 12.12
C ARG A 47 3.75 24.87 11.24
N LYS A 48 4.37 25.92 11.77
CA LYS A 48 4.77 27.11 11.02
C LYS A 48 5.73 26.75 9.88
N ARG A 49 6.73 25.90 10.17
CA ARG A 49 7.68 25.38 9.18
C ARG A 49 6.99 24.56 8.09
N LEU A 50 6.02 23.73 8.44
CA LEU A 50 5.23 22.96 7.47
C LEU A 50 4.34 23.85 6.59
N GLU A 51 3.72 24.89 7.16
CA GLU A 51 2.91 25.86 6.43
C GLU A 51 3.75 26.75 5.50
N GLU A 52 4.94 27.17 5.93
CA GLU A 52 5.91 27.90 5.11
C GLU A 52 6.47 27.04 3.97
N ALA A 53 6.82 25.78 4.24
CA ALA A 53 7.21 24.82 3.20
C ALA A 53 6.06 24.58 2.19
N GLY A 54 4.81 24.58 2.66
CA GLY A 54 3.61 24.51 1.82
C GLY A 54 3.42 25.74 0.93
N ARG A 55 3.72 26.94 1.43
CA ARG A 55 3.68 28.21 0.67
C ARG A 55 4.81 28.27 -0.37
N MET A 56 6.03 27.90 0.00
CA MET A 56 7.19 27.82 -0.90
C MET A 56 6.95 26.89 -2.11
N LYS A 57 6.20 25.79 -1.92
CA LYS A 57 5.82 24.88 -3.02
C LYS A 57 4.89 25.51 -4.06
N LYS A 58 4.14 26.56 -3.71
CA LYS A 58 3.25 27.27 -4.63
C LYS A 58 3.98 28.34 -5.45
N ALA A 59 5.15 28.80 -5.00
CA ALA A 59 5.88 29.91 -5.61
C ALA A 59 6.85 29.51 -6.74
N LYS A 60 7.23 28.22 -6.88
CA LYS A 60 8.16 27.79 -7.94
C LYS A 60 7.46 27.56 -9.28
N LYS A 61 7.29 28.64 -10.05
CA LYS A 61 6.98 28.62 -11.49
C LYS A 61 8.30 28.47 -12.25
N GLY A 62 8.41 27.43 -13.11
CA GLY A 62 9.48 27.32 -14.12
C GLY A 62 10.54 26.25 -13.85
N PHE A 63 10.36 25.08 -14.50
CA PHE A 63 11.45 24.23 -15.03
C PHE A 63 10.87 23.14 -15.94
N LEU A 64 9.65 22.68 -15.65
CA LEU A 64 9.01 21.58 -16.36
C LEU A 64 7.54 21.92 -16.68
N THR A 65 7.08 21.58 -17.89
CA THR A 65 5.65 21.66 -18.20
C THR A 65 4.85 20.76 -17.26
N PRO A 66 3.64 21.15 -16.84
CA PRO A 66 2.83 20.38 -15.90
C PRO A 66 2.55 18.96 -16.41
N GLU A 67 2.38 18.79 -17.72
CA GLU A 67 2.21 17.49 -18.38
C GLU A 67 3.46 16.60 -18.26
N ARG A 68 4.65 17.15 -18.53
CA ARG A 68 5.91 16.41 -18.39
C ARG A 68 6.17 16.04 -16.93
N LYS A 69 5.80 16.90 -15.97
CA LYS A 69 5.85 16.59 -14.53
C LYS A 69 4.92 15.45 -14.13
N LYS A 70 3.71 15.41 -14.69
CA LYS A 70 2.75 14.32 -14.47
C LYS A 70 3.26 13.01 -15.06
N LYS A 71 3.78 13.03 -16.29
CA LYS A 71 4.39 11.85 -16.94
C LYS A 71 5.57 11.32 -16.14
N LEU A 72 6.45 12.21 -15.67
CA LEU A 72 7.61 11.83 -14.85
C LEU A 72 7.19 11.19 -13.53
N ARG A 73 6.21 11.76 -12.81
CA ARG A 73 5.69 11.14 -11.57
C ARG A 73 5.13 9.75 -11.82
N LYS A 74 4.39 9.56 -12.92
CA LYS A 74 3.88 8.25 -13.32
C LYS A 74 5.02 7.26 -13.55
N LEU A 75 6.05 7.66 -14.31
CA LEU A 75 7.21 6.80 -14.57
C LEU A 75 7.98 6.46 -13.29
N LEU A 76 8.14 7.41 -12.37
CA LEU A 76 8.79 7.17 -11.08
C LEU A 76 7.99 6.22 -10.19
N MET A 77 6.66 6.34 -10.15
CA MET A 77 5.83 5.40 -9.42
C MET A 77 5.85 4.01 -10.04
N LEU A 78 5.80 3.92 -11.38
CA LEU A 78 5.92 2.64 -12.10
C LEU A 78 7.25 1.96 -11.80
N LYS A 79 8.36 2.69 -11.94
CA LYS A 79 9.68 2.17 -11.59
C LYS A 79 9.75 1.75 -10.12
N ALA A 80 9.27 2.57 -9.19
CA ALA A 80 9.26 2.22 -7.76
C ALA A 80 8.42 0.95 -7.48
N THR A 81 7.31 0.75 -8.19
CA THR A 81 6.52 -0.48 -8.06
C THR A 81 7.21 -1.69 -8.67
N GLU A 82 7.92 -1.52 -9.79
CA GLU A 82 8.73 -2.58 -10.40
C GLU A 82 9.90 -2.96 -9.49
N ASP A 83 10.67 -1.98 -9.02
CA ASP A 83 11.79 -2.18 -8.09
C ASP A 83 11.32 -2.86 -6.79
N LEU A 84 10.15 -2.49 -6.27
CA LEU A 84 9.57 -3.13 -5.08
C LEU A 84 9.23 -4.61 -5.32
N LYS A 85 8.67 -4.93 -6.50
CA LYS A 85 8.38 -6.33 -6.87
C LYS A 85 9.66 -7.14 -7.03
N LEU A 86 10.64 -6.59 -7.75
CA LEU A 86 11.93 -7.25 -7.92
C LEU A 86 12.63 -7.51 -6.58
N GLN A 87 12.58 -6.54 -5.66
CA GLN A 87 13.11 -6.73 -4.31
C GLN A 87 12.37 -7.82 -3.52
N GLN A 88 11.04 -7.93 -3.70
CA GLN A 88 10.25 -9.00 -3.08
C GLN A 88 10.62 -10.37 -3.65
N GLU A 89 10.81 -10.47 -4.96
CA GLU A 89 11.25 -11.70 -5.64
C GLU A 89 12.64 -12.13 -5.16
N ILE A 90 13.62 -11.22 -5.18
CA ILE A 90 14.98 -11.49 -4.66
C ILE A 90 14.94 -11.92 -3.19
N ARG A 91 14.15 -11.24 -2.36
CA ARG A 91 14.01 -11.62 -0.94
C ARG A 91 13.34 -12.99 -0.78
N ALA A 92 12.39 -13.34 -1.65
CA ALA A 92 11.74 -14.64 -1.63
C ALA A 92 12.70 -15.75 -2.08
N GLU A 93 13.48 -15.54 -3.14
CA GLU A 93 14.52 -16.46 -3.61
C GLU A 93 15.59 -16.68 -2.55
N GLU A 94 16.11 -15.59 -1.96
CA GLU A 94 17.07 -15.66 -0.86
C GLU A 94 16.50 -16.42 0.34
N ARG A 95 15.22 -16.21 0.67
CA ARG A 95 14.54 -16.98 1.71
C ARG A 95 14.50 -18.47 1.37
N GLN A 96 14.20 -18.84 0.12
CA GLN A 96 14.22 -20.25 -0.29
C GLN A 96 15.63 -20.85 -0.21
N ARG A 97 16.65 -20.10 -0.65
CA ARG A 97 18.05 -20.53 -0.54
C ARG A 97 18.44 -20.82 0.92
N ILE A 98 18.18 -19.87 1.82
CA ILE A 98 18.48 -20.01 3.25
C ILE A 98 17.70 -21.18 3.86
N LEU A 99 16.43 -21.38 3.48
CA LEU A 99 15.65 -22.53 3.98
C LEU A 99 16.25 -23.86 3.51
N ASN A 100 16.65 -23.96 2.25
CA ASN A 100 17.28 -25.17 1.72
C ASN A 100 18.64 -25.46 2.39
N GLU A 101 19.40 -24.41 2.76
CA GLU A 101 20.67 -24.56 3.48
C GLU A 101 20.47 -24.94 4.97
N ARG A 102 19.42 -24.42 5.62
CA ARG A 102 19.19 -24.60 7.06
C ARG A 102 18.37 -25.82 7.43
N ILE A 103 17.46 -26.25 6.56
CA ILE A 103 16.65 -27.44 6.79
C ILE A 103 17.54 -28.65 6.56
N LEU A 104 17.62 -29.52 7.56
CA LEU A 104 18.31 -30.80 7.44
C LEU A 104 17.60 -31.63 6.36
N SER A 105 18.32 -31.98 5.30
CA SER A 105 17.83 -32.92 4.30
C SER A 105 17.59 -34.29 4.93
N LEU A 106 16.53 -34.97 4.52
CA LEU A 106 16.31 -36.35 4.90
C LEU A 106 17.42 -37.22 4.27
N PRO A 107 18.02 -38.16 5.03
CA PRO A 107 18.97 -39.11 4.45
C PRO A 107 18.36 -39.89 3.28
N GLU A 108 19.15 -40.11 2.24
CA GLU A 108 18.75 -40.99 1.14
C GLU A 108 18.60 -42.42 1.66
N GLY A 109 17.52 -43.10 1.28
CA GLY A 109 17.28 -44.50 1.69
C GLY A 109 16.68 -44.68 3.08
N ILE A 110 15.98 -43.67 3.63
CA ILE A 110 15.32 -43.74 4.95
C ILE A 110 14.40 -44.97 5.12
N ASP A 111 13.83 -45.46 4.03
CA ASP A 111 12.93 -46.61 3.99
C ASP A 111 13.65 -47.94 4.28
N VAL A 112 14.98 -47.96 4.19
CA VAL A 112 15.83 -49.14 4.37
C VAL A 112 16.74 -49.00 5.60
N CYS A 113 16.61 -47.90 6.36
CA CYS A 113 17.42 -47.66 7.55
C CYS A 113 17.04 -48.58 8.72
N ASN A 114 18.01 -48.91 9.57
CA ASN A 114 17.76 -49.65 10.80
C ASN A 114 16.94 -48.81 11.78
N GLN A 115 16.20 -49.48 12.67
CA GLN A 115 15.35 -48.82 13.66
C GLN A 115 16.14 -47.92 14.62
N GLU A 116 17.36 -48.31 15.00
CA GLU A 116 18.22 -47.52 15.89
C GLU A 116 18.65 -46.20 15.24
N ASP A 117 19.09 -46.24 13.98
CA ASP A 117 19.49 -45.06 13.20
C ASP A 117 18.31 -44.09 13.03
N LEU A 118 17.10 -44.61 12.80
CA LEU A 118 15.89 -43.81 12.69
C LEU A 118 15.52 -43.12 14.02
N LEU A 119 15.71 -43.80 15.14
CA LEU A 119 15.47 -43.24 16.48
C LEU A 119 16.49 -42.14 16.81
N GLU A 120 17.76 -42.32 16.46
CA GLU A 120 18.79 -41.30 16.64
C GLU A 120 18.51 -40.07 15.77
N LEU A 121 18.16 -40.27 14.50
CA LEU A 121 17.75 -39.20 13.60
C LEU A 121 16.55 -38.43 14.16
N GLY A 122 15.52 -39.13 14.65
CA GLY A 122 14.37 -38.50 15.31
C GLY A 122 14.76 -37.62 16.50
N LYS A 123 15.69 -38.10 17.36
CA LYS A 123 16.19 -37.31 18.49
C LYS A 123 16.93 -36.05 18.05
N THR A 124 17.73 -36.12 16.99
CA THR A 124 18.45 -34.93 16.47
C THR A 124 17.49 -33.88 15.93
N PHE A 125 16.44 -34.28 15.19
CA PHE A 125 15.39 -33.37 14.74
C PHE A 125 14.63 -32.74 15.91
N CYS A 126 14.24 -33.53 16.92
CA CYS A 126 13.57 -33.01 18.12
C CYS A 126 14.42 -31.97 18.85
N ALA A 127 15.71 -32.26 19.08
CA ALA A 127 16.62 -31.33 19.72
C ALA A 127 16.77 -30.03 18.91
N ARG A 128 16.87 -30.15 17.58
CA ARG A 128 16.96 -28.99 16.68
C ARG A 128 15.69 -28.13 16.72
N ILE A 129 14.51 -28.75 16.73
CA ILE A 129 13.23 -28.04 16.82
C ILE A 129 13.13 -27.28 18.15
N MET A 130 13.51 -27.90 19.27
CA MET A 130 13.50 -27.23 20.57
C MET A 130 14.40 -25.98 20.60
N ALA A 131 15.61 -26.06 20.03
CA ALA A 131 16.50 -24.91 19.92
C ALA A 131 15.91 -23.81 19.03
N LEU A 132 15.37 -24.18 17.86
CA LEU A 132 14.75 -23.22 16.94
C LEU A 132 13.52 -22.54 17.55
N GLU A 133 12.71 -23.25 18.34
CA GLU A 133 11.55 -22.64 19.01
C GLU A 133 11.98 -21.58 20.03
N SER A 134 13.07 -21.83 20.76
CA SER A 134 13.67 -20.82 21.65
C SER A 134 14.15 -19.59 20.87
N GLU A 135 14.86 -19.78 19.76
CA GLU A 135 15.32 -18.67 18.90
C GLU A 135 14.14 -17.87 18.32
N ILE A 136 13.07 -18.56 17.91
CA ILE A 136 11.83 -17.95 17.39
C ILE A 136 11.19 -17.08 18.48
N TYR A 137 11.16 -17.55 19.73
CA TYR A 137 10.63 -16.76 20.84
C TYR A 137 11.40 -15.45 21.02
N ASP A 138 12.73 -15.52 21.09
CA ASP A 138 13.60 -14.36 21.28
C ASP A 138 13.45 -13.35 20.12
N LEU A 139 13.45 -13.84 18.88
CA LEU A 139 13.24 -12.99 17.70
C LEU A 139 11.87 -12.31 17.72
N ASN A 140 10.80 -13.05 18.05
CA ASN A 140 9.46 -12.50 18.14
C ASN A 140 9.34 -11.45 19.26
N TYR A 141 10.02 -11.66 20.38
CA TYR A 141 10.06 -10.69 21.47
C TYR A 141 10.70 -9.37 21.02
N ILE A 142 11.86 -9.45 20.35
CA ILE A 142 12.56 -8.27 19.80
C ILE A 142 11.69 -7.55 18.78
N VAL A 143 11.06 -8.27 17.85
CA VAL A 143 10.16 -7.67 16.84
C VAL A 143 9.00 -6.93 17.51
N ARG A 144 8.36 -7.53 18.51
CA ARG A 144 7.28 -6.86 19.27
C ARG A 144 7.77 -5.59 19.96
N GLN A 145 8.95 -5.62 20.60
CA GLN A 145 9.52 -4.44 21.23
C GLN A 145 9.75 -3.31 20.20
N LYS A 146 10.24 -3.66 19.01
CA LYS A 146 10.42 -2.71 17.91
C LYS A 146 9.11 -2.18 17.35
N ASP A 147 8.06 -3.00 17.28
CA ASP A 147 6.73 -2.54 16.89
C ASP A 147 6.16 -1.52 17.89
N PHE A 148 6.36 -1.75 19.20
CA PHE A 148 5.99 -0.76 20.22
C PHE A 148 6.79 0.54 20.07
N GLU A 149 8.10 0.47 19.89
CA GLU A 149 8.96 1.64 19.67
C GLU A 149 8.52 2.45 18.44
N ILE A 150 8.20 1.78 17.32
CA ILE A 150 7.69 2.43 16.11
C ILE A 150 6.33 3.09 16.38
N ASN A 151 5.45 2.45 17.14
CA ASN A 151 4.15 3.01 17.49
C ASN A 151 4.29 4.28 18.34
N GLU A 152 5.13 4.24 19.38
CA GLU A 152 5.43 5.39 20.22
C GLU A 152 6.00 6.56 19.41
N LEU A 153 6.98 6.30 18.55
CA LEU A 153 7.55 7.30 17.66
C LEU A 153 6.51 7.86 16.67
N THR A 154 5.60 7.01 16.18
CA THR A 154 4.51 7.42 15.29
C THR A 154 3.54 8.37 16.00
N ILE A 155 3.18 8.07 17.26
CA ILE A 155 2.34 8.94 18.10
C ILE A 155 3.06 10.27 18.33
N ALA A 156 4.33 10.25 18.75
CA ALA A 156 5.11 11.47 19.00
C ALA A 156 5.20 12.37 17.75
N VAL A 157 5.44 11.78 16.56
CA VAL A 157 5.47 12.52 15.30
C VAL A 157 4.10 13.11 14.97
N ASN A 158 3.01 12.38 15.21
CA ASN A 158 1.65 12.86 14.96
C ASN A 158 1.26 14.00 15.91
N ASP A 159 1.64 13.92 17.19
CA ASP A 159 1.41 14.98 18.16
C ASP A 159 2.17 16.26 17.82
N LEU A 160 3.42 16.13 17.34
CA LEU A 160 4.22 17.27 16.89
C LEU A 160 3.67 17.92 15.62
N ARG A 161 3.13 17.13 14.70
CA ARG A 161 2.53 17.61 13.44
C ARG A 161 1.10 18.13 13.62
N GLY A 162 0.42 17.71 14.69
CA GLY A 162 -0.99 17.92 14.96
C GLY A 162 -1.88 16.91 14.23
N LYS A 163 -2.78 16.24 14.97
CA LYS A 163 -3.80 15.29 14.46
C LYS A 163 -4.61 15.86 13.29
N PHE A 164 -4.81 17.18 13.28
CA PHE A 164 -5.49 17.94 12.25
C PHE A 164 -4.52 18.96 11.64
N VAL A 165 -3.61 18.50 10.77
CA VAL A 165 -2.95 19.42 9.82
C VAL A 165 -4.07 20.05 9.00
N LYS A 166 -4.43 21.32 9.27
CA LYS A 166 -5.55 22.02 8.62
C LYS A 166 -5.43 21.83 7.10
N PRO A 167 -6.21 20.94 6.48
CA PRO A 167 -6.06 20.71 5.06
C PRO A 167 -6.48 22.01 4.40
N THR A 168 -5.67 22.53 3.48
CA THR A 168 -6.04 23.75 2.75
C THR A 168 -7.32 23.47 1.99
N LEU A 169 -8.45 24.00 2.48
CA LEU A 169 -9.77 23.80 1.90
C LEU A 169 -9.73 24.32 0.47
N LYS A 170 -9.77 23.41 -0.51
CA LYS A 170 -10.01 23.76 -1.90
C LYS A 170 -11.51 23.88 -2.09
N ARG A 171 -11.97 24.92 -2.78
CA ARG A 171 -13.36 25.00 -3.22
C ARG A 171 -13.60 23.83 -4.18
N ILE A 172 -14.31 22.82 -3.70
CA ILE A 172 -14.69 21.64 -4.47
C ILE A 172 -16.19 21.79 -4.75
N SER A 173 -16.57 21.85 -6.02
CA SER A 173 -17.97 21.78 -6.45
C SER A 173 -18.51 20.38 -6.11
N LYS A 174 -19.59 20.31 -5.33
CA LYS A 174 -20.18 19.03 -4.87
C LYS A 174 -20.66 18.15 -6.04
N THR A 175 -21.00 18.77 -7.17
CA THR A 175 -21.64 18.12 -8.32
C THR A 175 -20.66 17.64 -9.38
N GLU A 176 -19.56 18.36 -9.64
CA GLU A 176 -18.63 18.06 -10.75
C GLU A 176 -17.93 16.70 -10.59
N THR A 177 -17.52 16.38 -9.35
CA THR A 177 -16.87 15.10 -9.03
C THR A 177 -17.84 13.92 -9.01
N GLN A 178 -19.13 14.15 -8.77
CA GLN A 178 -20.18 13.13 -8.85
C GLN A 178 -20.56 12.84 -10.31
N PHE A 179 -20.65 13.88 -11.16
CA PHE A 179 -20.85 13.71 -12.60
C PHE A 179 -19.67 12.98 -13.26
N ASP A 180 -18.42 13.26 -12.84
CA ASP A 180 -17.25 12.52 -13.32
C ASP A 180 -17.25 11.04 -12.88
N LYS A 181 -17.75 10.74 -11.68
CA LYS A 181 -17.91 9.35 -11.22
C LYS A 181 -18.99 8.62 -12.02
N ILE A 182 -20.14 9.24 -12.26
CA ILE A 182 -21.22 8.67 -13.08
C ILE A 182 -20.73 8.43 -14.52
N LYS A 183 -20.00 9.39 -15.10
CA LYS A 183 -19.36 9.23 -16.41
C LYS A 183 -18.33 8.10 -16.44
N LYS A 184 -17.54 7.91 -15.38
CA LYS A 184 -16.52 6.84 -15.30
C LYS A 184 -17.10 5.46 -15.01
N ILE A 185 -18.14 5.37 -14.19
CA ILE A 185 -18.84 4.11 -13.87
C ILE A 185 -19.62 3.62 -15.10
N ASN A 186 -20.24 4.54 -15.85
CA ASN A 186 -20.86 4.24 -17.15
C ASN A 186 -19.83 4.07 -18.29
N ALA A 187 -18.53 4.30 -18.03
CA ALA A 187 -17.45 4.18 -19.01
C ALA A 187 -16.53 2.99 -18.76
N ALA A 188 -17.09 1.84 -18.37
CA ALA A 188 -16.51 0.58 -18.82
C ALA A 188 -16.64 0.52 -20.36
N LYS A 189 -15.61 1.04 -21.04
CA LYS A 189 -15.48 1.22 -22.50
C LYS A 189 -16.37 2.29 -23.14
N VAL A 190 -16.26 3.54 -22.69
CA VAL A 190 -16.35 4.65 -23.67
C VAL A 190 -14.97 4.74 -24.33
N ASP A 191 -14.68 3.74 -25.16
CA ASP A 191 -13.59 3.85 -26.12
C ASP A 191 -14.02 4.96 -27.07
N PHE A 192 -13.31 6.09 -27.09
CA PHE A 192 -13.66 7.23 -27.95
C PHE A 192 -13.70 6.81 -29.44
N ARG A 193 -13.04 5.70 -29.77
CA ARG A 193 -13.08 5.05 -31.09
C ARG A 193 -14.42 4.36 -31.40
N ALA A 194 -15.17 3.91 -30.39
CA ALA A 194 -16.44 3.23 -30.59
C ALA A 194 -17.58 4.18 -31.00
N THR A 195 -17.45 5.48 -30.69
CA THR A 195 -18.41 6.52 -31.13
C THR A 195 -17.99 7.19 -32.44
N LEU A 196 -16.78 6.91 -32.94
CA LEU A 196 -16.32 7.37 -34.24
C LEU A 196 -16.73 6.33 -35.30
N LYS A 197 -17.46 6.76 -36.34
CA LYS A 197 -17.65 5.92 -37.52
C LYS A 197 -16.29 5.69 -38.18
N THR A 198 -15.79 4.46 -38.17
CA THR A 198 -14.68 4.06 -39.04
C THR A 198 -15.21 4.00 -40.47
N VAL A 199 -14.73 4.88 -41.35
CA VAL A 199 -15.03 4.80 -42.77
C VAL A 199 -14.14 3.71 -43.38
N GLU A 200 -14.71 2.55 -43.69
CA GLU A 200 -14.07 1.57 -44.56
C GLU A 200 -14.04 2.16 -45.97
N HIS A 201 -12.88 2.67 -46.37
CA HIS A 201 -12.64 3.04 -47.77
C HIS A 201 -12.44 1.76 -48.59
N GLN A 202 -13.53 1.19 -49.08
CA GLN A 202 -13.55 0.22 -50.18
C GLN A 202 -13.14 0.94 -51.49
N LYS A 203 -11.90 1.41 -51.60
CA LYS A 203 -11.33 1.98 -52.84
C LYS A 203 -10.58 0.94 -53.68
N PHE A 204 -10.53 -0.32 -53.23
CA PHE A 204 -9.80 -1.40 -53.91
C PHE A 204 -10.57 -2.73 -54.00
N ALA A 205 -11.85 -2.78 -53.62
CA ALA A 205 -12.69 -3.93 -53.96
C ALA A 205 -13.19 -3.74 -55.39
N MET A 206 -12.58 -4.50 -56.28
CA MET A 206 -12.95 -4.63 -57.67
C MET A 206 -14.39 -5.14 -57.77
N GLU A 207 -15.11 -4.51 -58.69
CA GLU A 207 -16.52 -4.62 -59.03
C GLU A 207 -16.92 -6.04 -59.47
N GLU A 208 -17.79 -6.71 -58.70
CA GLU A 208 -18.70 -7.73 -59.27
C GLU A 208 -20.11 -7.59 -58.66
N GLU A 209 -21.02 -7.21 -59.55
CA GLU A 209 -22.49 -7.36 -59.57
C GLU A 209 -23.39 -6.74 -58.48
N LYS A 210 -24.07 -5.64 -58.90
CA LYS A 210 -25.42 -5.23 -58.48
C LYS A 210 -26.40 -6.37 -58.82
N VAL A 211 -27.49 -6.66 -58.11
CA VAL A 211 -28.70 -5.84 -57.90
C VAL A 211 -29.57 -6.61 -56.89
N HIS A 212 -30.07 -5.94 -55.84
CA HIS A 212 -31.47 -6.18 -55.44
C HIS A 212 -32.04 -4.87 -54.90
N GLU A 213 -32.80 -4.20 -55.76
CA GLU A 213 -33.75 -3.16 -55.37
C GLU A 213 -34.69 -3.70 -54.28
N LYS A 214 -34.86 -2.94 -53.21
CA LYS A 214 -36.13 -2.91 -52.49
C LYS A 214 -36.59 -1.46 -52.46
N SER A 215 -37.66 -1.23 -53.21
CA SER A 215 -38.31 0.06 -53.40
C SER A 215 -38.71 0.66 -52.05
N ALA A 216 -38.63 1.99 -51.97
CA ALA A 216 -39.13 2.73 -50.83
C ALA A 216 -40.67 2.66 -50.81
N GLU A 217 -41.20 2.29 -49.64
CA GLU A 217 -42.57 1.87 -49.36
C GLU A 217 -43.63 3.01 -49.40
N TRP A 218 -43.42 4.04 -50.22
CA TRP A 218 -44.34 5.19 -50.35
C TRP A 218 -44.61 5.65 -51.78
N ALA A 219 -44.11 4.95 -52.80
CA ALA A 219 -44.55 5.14 -54.18
C ALA A 219 -45.53 4.02 -54.55
N LYS A 220 -46.81 4.36 -54.72
CA LYS A 220 -47.85 3.48 -55.28
C LYS A 220 -47.51 3.01 -56.68
#